data_AF-A0A2E7TTX4-F1
#
_entry.id   AF-A0A2E7TTX4-F1
#
_cell.length_a   1.000
_cell.length_b   1.000
_cell.length_c   1.000
_cell.angle_alpha   90.00
_cell.angle_beta   90.00
_cell.angle_gamma   90.00
#
_symmetry.space_group_name_H-M   'P 1'
#
loop_
_entity.id
_entity.type
_entity.pdbx_description
1 polymer ?
#
loop_
_entity_poly.entity_id
_entity_poly.type
_entity_poly.pdbx_seq_one_letter_code
_entity_poly.pdbx_strand_id
1 'polypeptide(L)'
;MLIDYVIAAALALVGLTGALGLTQEVIALHSAAYHLVIADNLLGEIEARYVMSSHSLQEVMGPCGDAMEYQQRFCLYLEAGLRNLPASRIEVLGTNQMRLSWSETDGEQISVFRALPARLSPSGQVHSPQGYSPHG
;
A
#
# COMPACT_ATOMS: atom_id res chain seq x y z
N MET A 1 6.52 -28.65 -51.88
CA MET A 1 7.63 -28.82 -50.92
C MET A 1 8.19 -27.50 -50.41
N LEU A 2 8.77 -26.62 -51.25
CA LEU A 2 9.35 -25.36 -50.78
C LEU A 2 8.29 -24.36 -50.25
N ILE A 3 7.13 -24.30 -50.92
CA ILE A 3 5.98 -23.49 -50.49
C ILE A 3 5.41 -23.96 -49.15
N ASP A 4 5.28 -25.27 -48.95
CA ASP A 4 4.78 -25.85 -47.70
C ASP A 4 5.71 -25.54 -46.51
N TYR A 5 7.02 -25.54 -46.75
CA TYR A 5 8.02 -25.18 -45.75
C TYR A 5 7.97 -23.69 -45.40
N VAL A 6 7.76 -22.81 -46.39
CA VAL A 6 7.58 -21.37 -46.17
C VAL A 6 6.31 -21.09 -45.35
N ILE A 7 5.20 -21.78 -45.66
CA ILE A 7 3.94 -21.64 -44.92
C ILE A 7 4.13 -22.13 -43.47
N ALA A 8 4.75 -23.29 -43.27
CA ALA A 8 5.02 -23.82 -41.94
C ALA A 8 5.93 -22.90 -41.10
N ALA A 9 6.98 -22.35 -41.71
CA ALA A 9 7.87 -21.39 -41.06
C ALA A 9 7.14 -20.08 -40.69
N ALA A 10 6.28 -19.57 -41.57
CA ALA A 10 5.48 -18.38 -41.29
C ALA A 10 4.51 -18.60 -40.12
N LEU A 11 3.83 -19.75 -40.07
CA LEU A 11 2.94 -20.09 -38.95
C LEU A 11 3.70 -20.26 -37.64
N ALA A 12 4.90 -20.86 -37.67
CA ALA A 12 5.75 -20.99 -36.49
C ALA A 12 6.20 -19.61 -35.96
N LEU A 13 6.57 -18.69 -36.85
CA LEU A 13 6.95 -17.32 -36.47
C LEU A 13 5.79 -16.52 -35.88
N VAL A 14 4.60 -16.63 -36.47
CA VAL A 14 3.38 -16.00 -35.93
C VAL A 14 3.05 -16.58 -34.55
N GLY A 15 3.12 -17.90 -34.40
CA GLY A 15 2.89 -18.57 -33.11
C GLY A 15 3.89 -18.13 -32.03
N LEU A 16 5.18 -18.01 -32.38
CA LEU A 16 6.22 -17.57 -31.46
C LEU A 16 6.05 -16.09 -31.07
N THR A 17 5.67 -15.23 -32.03
CA THR A 17 5.37 -13.82 -31.76
C THR A 17 4.17 -13.67 -30.84
N GLY A 18 3.10 -14.44 -31.08
CA GLY A 18 1.92 -14.47 -30.21
C GLY A 18 2.26 -14.93 -28.79
N ALA A 19 3.09 -15.98 -28.64
CA ALA A 19 3.55 -16.44 -27.34
C ALA A 19 4.37 -15.37 -26.59
N LEU A 20 5.26 -14.67 -27.29
CA LEU A 20 6.02 -13.56 -26.69
C LEU A 20 5.10 -12.43 -26.21
N GLY A 21 4.10 -12.04 -27.02
CA GLY A 21 3.12 -11.03 -26.62
C GLY A 21 2.38 -11.42 -25.34
N LEU A 22 1.89 -12.67 -25.25
CA LEU A 22 1.23 -13.19 -24.05
C LEU A 22 2.16 -13.18 -22.83
N THR A 23 3.44 -13.51 -22.99
CA THR A 23 4.38 -13.44 -21.87
C THR A 23 4.60 -12.03 -21.35
N GLN A 24 4.58 -11.02 -22.23
CA GLN A 24 4.70 -9.62 -21.84
C GLN A 24 3.49 -9.17 -21.03
N GLU A 25 2.28 -9.54 -21.46
CA GLU A 25 1.04 -9.25 -20.73
C GLU A 25 1.02 -9.90 -19.35
N VAL A 26 1.48 -11.15 -19.23
CA VAL A 26 1.56 -11.85 -17.93
C VAL A 26 2.56 -11.18 -16.99
N ILE A 27 3.70 -10.73 -17.50
CA ILE A 27 4.71 -10.01 -16.70
C ILE A 27 4.13 -8.67 -16.23
N ALA A 28 3.47 -7.92 -17.11
CA ALA A 28 2.82 -6.66 -16.77
C ALA A 28 1.74 -6.86 -15.70
N LEU A 29 0.88 -7.88 -15.87
CA LEU A 29 -0.15 -8.22 -14.90
C LEU A 29 0.44 -8.64 -13.55
N HIS A 30 1.51 -9.43 -13.55
CA HIS A 30 2.20 -9.83 -12.32
C HIS A 30 2.80 -8.61 -11.60
N SER A 31 3.42 -7.69 -12.33
CA SER A 31 3.94 -6.42 -11.79
C SER A 31 2.82 -5.60 -11.14
N ALA A 32 1.72 -5.39 -11.84
CA ALA A 32 0.58 -4.63 -11.32
C ALA A 32 -0.02 -5.28 -10.07
N ALA A 33 -0.18 -6.61 -10.07
CA ALA A 33 -0.66 -7.35 -8.91
C ALA A 33 0.31 -7.22 -7.71
N TYR A 34 1.61 -7.30 -7.97
CA TYR A 34 2.64 -7.13 -6.94
C TYR A 34 2.60 -5.73 -6.31
N HIS A 35 2.51 -4.68 -7.13
CA HIS A 35 2.39 -3.29 -6.65
C HIS A 35 1.11 -3.08 -5.84
N LEU A 36 -0.02 -3.67 -6.26
CA LEU A 36 -1.27 -3.61 -5.49
C LEU A 36 -1.14 -4.27 -4.12
N VAL A 37 -0.45 -5.41 -4.02
CA VAL A 37 -0.22 -6.09 -2.73
C VAL A 37 0.67 -5.24 -1.81
N ILE A 38 1.71 -4.59 -2.36
CA ILE A 38 2.54 -3.66 -1.57
C ILE A 38 1.70 -2.48 -1.09
N ALA A 39 0.91 -1.88 -1.97
CA ALA A 39 0.05 -0.76 -1.66
C ALA A 39 -0.95 -1.11 -0.54
N ASP A 40 -1.59 -2.27 -0.61
CA ASP A 40 -2.54 -2.73 0.40
C ASP A 40 -1.87 -2.96 1.76
N ASN A 41 -0.70 -3.60 1.78
CA ASN A 41 0.08 -3.81 3.00
C ASN A 41 0.52 -2.50 3.65
N LEU A 42 1.01 -1.53 2.86
CA LEU A 42 1.40 -0.21 3.35
C LEU A 42 0.21 0.52 3.98
N LEU A 43 -0.92 0.55 3.27
CA LEU A 43 -2.13 1.20 3.77
C LEU A 43 -2.68 0.50 5.02
N GLY A 44 -2.58 -0.83 5.09
CA GLY A 44 -2.96 -1.62 6.27
C GLY A 44 -2.09 -1.33 7.49
N GLU A 45 -0.78 -1.20 7.33
CA GLU A 45 0.13 -0.86 8.43
C GLU A 45 -0.09 0.57 8.93
N ILE A 46 -0.32 1.53 8.02
CA ILE A 46 -0.69 2.91 8.39
C ILE A 46 -2.01 2.91 9.18
N GLU A 47 -2.99 2.14 8.72
CA GLU A 47 -4.28 2.00 9.39
C GLU A 47 -4.13 1.42 10.80
N ALA A 48 -3.38 0.32 10.95
CA ALA A 48 -3.13 -0.31 12.24
C ALA A 48 -2.48 0.69 13.22
N ARG A 49 -1.50 1.47 12.75
CA ARG A 49 -0.86 2.51 13.56
C ARG A 49 -1.79 3.65 13.90
N TYR A 50 -2.58 4.13 12.95
CA TYR A 50 -3.54 5.19 13.18
C TYR A 50 -4.55 4.81 14.28
N VAL A 51 -5.05 3.57 14.24
CA VAL A 51 -6.01 3.05 15.24
C VAL A 51 -5.37 2.91 16.62
N MET A 52 -4.10 2.52 16.71
CA MET A 52 -3.39 2.39 17.99
C MET A 52 -2.84 3.72 18.53
N SER A 53 -2.72 4.75 17.70
CA SER A 53 -2.13 6.03 18.08
C SER A 53 -3.18 7.03 18.58
N SER A 54 -2.79 7.85 19.57
CA SER A 54 -3.52 9.07 19.93
C SER A 54 -3.27 10.22 18.94
N HIS A 55 -2.39 10.02 17.96
CA HIS A 55 -1.93 11.03 17.01
C HIS A 55 -2.82 11.16 15.78
N SER A 56 -2.88 12.36 15.21
CA SER A 56 -3.58 12.58 13.93
C SER A 56 -2.93 11.78 12.80
N LEU A 57 -3.70 11.47 11.74
CA LEU A 57 -3.13 10.80 10.57
C LEU A 57 -1.95 11.59 9.98
N GLN A 58 -2.02 12.92 10.04
CA GLN A 58 -0.94 13.82 9.62
C GLN A 58 0.34 13.64 10.45
N GLU A 59 0.20 13.43 11.76
CA GLU A 59 1.32 13.18 12.67
C GLU A 59 1.90 11.78 12.50
N VAL A 60 1.06 10.77 12.28
CA VAL A 60 1.49 9.39 11.99
C VAL A 60 2.28 9.32 10.69
N MET A 61 1.85 10.08 9.67
CA MET A 61 2.50 10.23 8.38
C MET A 61 3.57 11.33 8.35
N GLY A 62 3.90 11.91 9.51
CA GLY A 62 4.86 12.99 9.63
C GLY A 62 6.28 12.57 9.23
N PRO A 63 7.20 13.55 9.12
CA PRO A 63 8.57 13.28 8.70
C PRO A 63 9.29 12.33 9.66
N CYS A 64 10.04 11.38 9.10
CA CYS A 64 10.76 10.34 9.84
C CYS A 64 12.09 10.79 10.46
N GLY A 65 12.48 12.06 10.31
CA GLY A 65 13.79 12.59 10.70
C GLY A 65 14.07 12.56 12.21
N ASP A 66 13.04 12.74 13.04
CA ASP A 66 13.14 12.77 14.52
C ASP A 66 12.37 11.61 15.18
N ALA A 67 12.16 10.51 14.45
CA ALA A 67 11.34 9.39 14.91
C ALA A 67 11.98 8.67 16.11
N MET A 68 11.21 8.43 17.18
CA MET A 68 11.61 7.51 18.26
C MET A 68 11.88 6.10 17.70
N GLU A 69 12.66 5.29 18.41
CA GLU A 69 13.10 3.95 17.96
C GLU A 69 11.96 3.05 17.44
N TYR A 70 10.79 3.07 18.10
CA TYR A 70 9.58 2.36 17.67
C TYR A 70 8.95 2.91 16.37
N GLN A 71 9.07 4.21 16.13
CA GLN A 71 8.57 4.87 14.93
C GLN A 71 9.54 4.74 13.75
N GLN A 72 10.84 4.63 14.04
CA GLN A 72 11.89 4.42 13.05
C GLN A 72 11.73 3.12 12.27
N ARG A 73 11.31 2.01 12.92
CA ARG A 73 11.06 0.74 12.21
C ARG A 73 9.96 0.86 11.15
N PHE A 74 8.91 1.62 11.43
CA PHE A 74 7.84 1.84 10.46
C PHE A 74 8.20 2.81 9.37
N CYS A 75 8.96 3.85 9.71
CA CYS A 75 9.54 4.72 8.70
C CYS A 75 10.36 3.91 7.69
N LEU A 76 11.20 2.99 8.16
CA LEU A 76 11.95 2.08 7.30
C LEU A 76 11.04 1.15 6.48
N TYR A 77 9.97 0.60 7.09
CA TYR A 77 8.99 -0.22 6.39
C TYR A 77 8.27 0.57 5.28
N LEU A 78 7.82 1.79 5.60
CA LEU A 78 7.13 2.68 4.68
C LEU A 78 8.05 3.08 3.52
N GLU A 79 9.28 3.50 3.82
CA GLU A 79 10.28 3.83 2.80
C GLU A 79 10.63 2.63 1.92
N ALA A 80 10.80 1.44 2.51
CA ALA A 80 11.10 0.23 1.76
C ALA A 80 9.94 -0.16 0.83
N GLY A 81 8.69 -0.09 1.30
CA GLY A 81 7.53 -0.37 0.46
C GLY A 81 7.35 0.68 -0.65
N LEU A 82 7.51 1.97 -0.34
CA LEU A 82 7.41 3.04 -1.33
C LEU A 82 8.51 2.95 -2.41
N ARG A 83 9.72 2.48 -2.07
CA ARG A 83 10.77 2.20 -3.06
C ARG A 83 10.39 1.10 -4.05
N ASN A 84 9.50 0.18 -3.66
CA ASN A 84 8.99 -0.86 -4.56
C ASN A 84 7.77 -0.40 -5.36
N LEU A 85 7.31 0.84 -5.18
CA LEU A 85 6.24 1.45 -5.97
C LEU A 85 6.82 2.58 -6.83
N PRO A 86 6.74 2.49 -8.17
CA PRO A 86 7.41 3.46 -9.04
C PRO A 86 6.76 4.84 -8.96
N ALA A 87 7.58 5.89 -8.82
CA ALA A 87 7.12 7.28 -8.71
C ALA A 87 5.98 7.46 -7.68
N SER A 88 6.07 6.75 -6.57
CA SER A 88 4.98 6.67 -5.61
C SER A 88 4.88 7.88 -4.69
N ARG A 89 3.64 8.18 -4.27
CA ARG A 89 3.32 9.27 -3.34
C ARG A 89 2.16 8.87 -2.44
N ILE A 90 2.30 9.13 -1.14
CA ILE A 90 1.20 9.10 -0.18
C ILE A 90 0.76 10.53 0.13
N GLU A 91 -0.55 10.76 0.10
CA GLU A 91 -1.19 12.03 0.41
C GLU A 91 -2.22 11.82 1.50
N VAL A 92 -2.18 12.65 2.55
CA VAL A 92 -3.25 12.74 3.55
C VAL A 92 -4.27 13.74 3.02
N LEU A 93 -5.49 13.28 2.72
CA LEU A 93 -6.56 14.07 2.11
C LEU A 93 -7.48 14.73 3.15
N GLY A 94 -7.40 14.30 4.41
CA GLY A 94 -8.21 14.80 5.51
C GLY A 94 -7.83 14.15 6.84
N THR A 95 -8.70 14.23 7.83
CA THR A 95 -8.44 13.72 9.20
C THR A 95 -8.23 12.22 9.28
N ASN A 96 -8.89 11.45 8.41
CA ASN A 96 -8.86 9.99 8.40
C ASN A 96 -8.83 9.43 6.97
N GLN A 97 -8.41 10.21 5.98
CA GLN A 97 -8.38 9.77 4.58
C GLN A 97 -6.98 9.92 4.02
N MET A 98 -6.55 8.90 3.27
CA MET A 98 -5.29 8.90 2.55
C MET A 98 -5.45 8.36 1.14
N ARG A 99 -4.54 8.78 0.28
CA ARG A 99 -4.35 8.26 -1.08
C ARG A 99 -2.91 7.82 -1.23
N LEU A 100 -2.71 6.61 -1.73
CA LEU A 100 -1.43 6.15 -2.25
C LEU A 100 -1.54 6.10 -3.77
N SER A 101 -0.60 6.73 -4.45
CA SER A 101 -0.52 6.73 -5.92
C SER A 101 0.86 6.30 -6.38
N TRP A 102 0.93 5.67 -7.55
CA TRP A 102 2.17 5.27 -8.22
C TRP A 102 1.94 5.23 -9.74
N SER A 103 3.03 5.11 -10.50
CA SER A 103 2.97 4.95 -11.97
C SER A 103 3.40 3.55 -12.36
N GLU A 104 2.68 2.91 -13.26
CA GLU A 104 3.11 1.65 -13.89
C GLU A 104 4.09 1.89 -15.03
N THR A 105 4.66 0.80 -15.55
CA THR A 105 5.69 0.82 -16.60
C THR A 105 5.23 1.42 -17.93
N ASP A 106 3.93 1.43 -18.19
CA ASP A 106 3.29 2.08 -19.34
C ASP A 106 2.94 3.56 -19.11
N GLY A 107 3.24 4.08 -17.91
CA GLY A 107 2.91 5.43 -17.49
C GLY A 107 1.48 5.59 -16.96
N GLU A 108 0.71 4.51 -16.84
CA GLU A 108 -0.61 4.55 -16.19
C GLU A 108 -0.44 4.95 -14.72
N GLN A 109 -1.16 5.98 -14.28
CA GLN A 109 -1.17 6.38 -12.87
C GLN A 109 -2.26 5.62 -12.13
N ILE A 110 -1.86 4.81 -11.16
CA ILE A 110 -2.78 4.10 -10.27
C ILE A 110 -2.89 4.88 -8.96
N SER A 111 -4.11 4.93 -8.41
CA SER A 111 -4.35 5.50 -7.09
C SER A 111 -5.32 4.65 -6.29
N VAL A 112 -4.94 4.37 -5.04
CA VAL A 112 -5.77 3.67 -4.06
C VAL A 112 -6.11 4.63 -2.95
N PHE A 113 -7.40 4.70 -2.63
CA PHE A 113 -7.96 5.53 -1.57
C PHE A 113 -8.28 4.66 -0.37
N ARG A 114 -7.95 5.15 0.83
CA ARG A 114 -8.36 4.51 2.08
C ARG A 114 -8.94 5.53 3.03
N ALA A 115 -10.16 5.25 3.48
CA ALA A 115 -10.77 5.89 4.63
C ALA A 115 -10.46 5.03 5.86
N LEU A 116 -9.80 5.62 6.84
CA LEU A 116 -9.45 4.97 8.09
C LEU A 116 -10.64 4.99 9.06
N PRO A 117 -10.83 3.91 9.82
CA PRO A 117 -11.92 3.81 10.78
C PRO A 117 -11.83 4.90 11.85
N ALA A 118 -12.96 5.27 12.43
CA ALA A 118 -12.97 6.15 13.60
C ALA A 118 -12.15 5.51 14.72
N ARG A 119 -11.31 6.30 15.40
CA ARG A 119 -10.46 5.77 16.48
C ARG A 119 -11.35 5.24 17.59
N LEU A 120 -11.01 4.07 18.11
CA LEU A 120 -11.62 3.53 19.31
C LEU A 120 -11.24 4.48 20.46
N SER A 121 -12.18 5.31 20.91
CA SER A 121 -12.00 6.05 22.16
C SER A 121 -11.70 5.04 23.27
N PRO A 122 -10.69 5.27 24.13
CA PRO A 122 -10.47 4.49 25.33
C PRO A 122 -11.54 4.85 26.39
N SER A 123 -12.82 4.71 26.05
CA SER A 123 -13.93 4.90 26.97
C SER A 123 -14.40 3.53 27.43
N GLY A 124 -13.68 3.01 28.42
CA GLY A 124 -13.98 1.78 29.15
C GLY A 124 -13.26 1.69 30.50
N GLN A 125 -12.78 2.81 31.06
CA GLN A 125 -12.52 2.86 32.50
C GLN A 125 -13.88 2.94 33.20
N VAL A 126 -14.32 1.80 33.73
CA VAL A 126 -15.38 1.71 34.73
C VAL A 126 -14.98 2.64 35.88
N HIS A 127 -15.63 3.81 35.91
CA HIS A 127 -15.54 4.76 37.00
C HIS A 127 -16.31 4.14 38.17
N SER A 128 -15.61 3.46 39.08
CA SER A 128 -16.17 3.16 40.41
C SER A 128 -16.28 4.48 41.16
N PRO A 129 -17.49 4.93 41.57
CA PRO A 129 -17.61 6.14 42.36
C PRO A 129 -17.19 5.85 43.81
N GLN A 130 -16.22 6.65 44.29
CA GLN A 130 -16.05 7.20 45.64
C GLN A 130 -16.77 6.45 46.79
N GLY A 131 -16.09 5.90 47.79
CA GLY A 131 -15.34 6.69 48.78
C GLY A 131 -16.28 7.24 49.86
N TYR A 132 -16.40 6.53 51.00
CA TYR A 132 -16.91 7.11 52.25
C TYR A 132 -16.05 6.62 53.42
N SER A 133 -15.23 7.52 53.94
CA SER A 133 -14.69 7.47 55.30
C SER A 133 -15.62 8.28 56.20
N PRO A 134 -15.78 7.89 57.47
CA PRO A 134 -15.44 8.88 58.48
C PRO A 134 -14.63 8.27 59.63
N HIS A 135 -13.63 9.03 60.08
CA HIS A 135 -13.06 8.90 61.42
C HIS A 135 -14.09 9.33 62.48
N GLY A 136 -14.14 8.56 63.57
CA GLY A 136 -14.83 8.82 64.83
C GLY A 136 -14.50 7.73 65.82
#